data_AF-W9H9T5-F1
#
_entry.id   AF-W9H9T5-F1
#
_cell.length_a   1.000
_cell.length_b   1.000
_cell.length_c   1.000
_cell.angle_alpha   90.00
_cell.angle_beta   90.00
_cell.angle_gamma   90.00
#
_symmetry.space_group_name_H-M   'P 1'
#
loop_
_entity.id
_entity.type
_entity.pdbx_description
1 polymer ?
#
loop_
_entity_poly.entity_id
_entity_poly.type
_entity_poly.pdbx_seq_one_letter_code
_entity_poly.pdbx_strand_id
1 'polypeptide(L)'
;MAESIMTSEIDAALIARVMPHLTTLEEARRHHWLRLRRRAAAFGALALAWLAAAAWIGHPLLWAAAPALAAVGVFIGLQLRGRPGRDYAEALRAIVLPPLCDLAGGWRHERVAGRDVFSRGDARLEPSWPLFALPDWRTPIPPLALADIDRLRASLATAATPTYPAPTREPEREARVIS
;
A
#
# COMPACT_ATOMS: atom_id res chain seq x y z
N MET A 1 -23.89 -23.60 15.53
CA MET A 1 -22.72 -24.46 15.22
C MET A 1 -22.39 -24.49 13.72
N ALA A 2 -23.38 -24.49 12.81
CA ALA A 2 -23.15 -24.45 11.35
C ALA A 2 -22.51 -23.13 10.83
N GLU A 3 -22.88 -21.99 11.42
CA GLU A 3 -22.41 -20.66 10.99
C GLU A 3 -20.90 -20.47 11.22
N SER A 4 -20.34 -21.07 12.28
CA SER A 4 -18.91 -21.06 12.58
C SER A 4 -18.08 -21.93 11.61
N ILE A 5 -18.68 -22.97 11.03
CA ILE A 5 -17.99 -23.87 10.10
C ILE A 5 -17.92 -23.21 8.72
N MET A 6 -19.04 -22.62 8.26
CA MET A 6 -19.08 -21.89 6.99
C MET A 6 -18.12 -20.68 6.95
N THR A 7 -17.99 -19.94 8.05
CA THR A 7 -17.03 -18.82 8.10
C THR A 7 -15.59 -19.29 7.99
N SER A 8 -15.26 -20.46 8.56
CA SER A 8 -13.91 -21.03 8.52
C SER A 8 -13.52 -21.56 7.13
N GLU A 9 -14.47 -22.09 6.36
CA GLU A 9 -14.22 -22.55 4.98
C GLU A 9 -14.01 -21.38 4.02
N ILE A 10 -14.79 -20.30 4.19
CA ILE A 10 -14.62 -19.06 3.41
C ILE A 10 -13.25 -18.43 3.69
N ASP A 11 -12.79 -18.46 4.95
CA ASP A 11 -11.46 -17.98 5.33
C ASP A 11 -10.36 -18.84 4.70
N ALA A 12 -10.48 -20.16 4.76
CA ALA A 12 -9.54 -21.06 4.12
C ALA A 12 -9.46 -20.84 2.60
N ALA A 13 -10.60 -20.65 1.94
CA ALA A 13 -10.66 -20.41 0.49
C ALA A 13 -10.06 -19.06 0.09
N LEU A 14 -10.37 -17.97 0.82
CA LEU A 14 -9.78 -16.65 0.59
C LEU A 14 -8.27 -16.68 0.78
N ILE A 15 -7.82 -17.26 1.91
CA ILE A 15 -6.39 -17.36 2.24
C ILE A 15 -5.67 -18.22 1.20
N ALA A 16 -6.22 -19.37 0.80
CA ALA A 16 -5.62 -20.22 -0.22
C ALA A 16 -5.46 -19.50 -1.58
N ARG A 17 -6.41 -18.63 -1.94
CA ARG A 17 -6.36 -17.85 -3.19
C ARG A 17 -5.37 -16.69 -3.13
N VAL A 18 -5.28 -16.01 -1.99
CA VAL A 18 -4.50 -14.77 -1.84
C VAL A 18 -3.06 -15.05 -1.41
N MET A 19 -2.82 -16.07 -0.58
CA MET A 19 -1.51 -16.36 0.02
C MET A 19 -0.38 -16.52 -1.01
N PRO A 20 -0.54 -17.24 -2.14
CA PRO A 20 0.52 -17.35 -3.16
C PRO A 20 0.91 -15.99 -3.77
N HIS A 21 -0.02 -15.05 -3.82
CA HIS A 21 0.23 -13.71 -4.38
C HIS A 21 0.87 -12.80 -3.33
N LEU A 22 0.53 -12.97 -2.05
CA LEU A 22 1.21 -12.27 -0.96
C LEU A 22 2.66 -12.72 -0.79
N THR A 23 2.94 -14.02 -0.93
CA THR A 23 4.30 -14.56 -0.81
C THR A 23 5.20 -14.08 -1.94
N THR A 24 4.72 -14.06 -3.18
CA THR A 24 5.46 -13.52 -4.34
C THR A 24 5.70 -12.02 -4.21
N LEU A 25 4.72 -11.25 -3.73
CA LEU A 25 4.87 -9.81 -3.49
C LEU A 25 5.85 -9.51 -2.35
N GLU A 26 5.86 -10.35 -1.31
CA GLU A 26 6.84 -10.31 -0.22
C GLU A 26 8.26 -10.64 -0.71
N GLU A 27 8.40 -11.62 -1.60
CA GLU A 27 9.70 -11.96 -2.20
C GLU A 27 10.21 -10.82 -3.10
N ALA A 28 9.36 -10.26 -3.96
CA ALA A 28 9.69 -9.11 -4.79
C ALA A 28 10.13 -7.91 -3.92
N ARG A 29 9.43 -7.66 -2.81
CA ARG A 29 9.82 -6.61 -1.86
C ARG A 29 11.17 -6.87 -1.21
N ARG A 30 11.40 -8.08 -0.69
CA ARG A 30 12.69 -8.47 -0.10
C ARG A 30 13.83 -8.28 -1.10
N HIS A 31 13.58 -8.63 -2.36
CA HIS A 31 14.54 -8.46 -3.42
C HIS A 31 14.83 -6.98 -3.74
N HIS A 32 13.80 -6.12 -3.81
CA HIS A 32 13.99 -4.68 -3.96
C HIS A 32 14.75 -4.06 -2.78
N TRP A 33 14.41 -4.44 -1.55
CA TRP A 33 15.12 -3.99 -0.36
C TRP A 33 16.61 -4.36 -0.40
N LEU A 34 16.92 -5.61 -0.80
CA LEU A 34 18.30 -6.06 -0.96
C LEU A 34 19.04 -5.26 -2.03
N ARG A 35 18.42 -4.98 -3.19
CA ARG A 35 19.01 -4.13 -4.23
C ARG A 35 19.29 -2.72 -3.72
N LEU A 36 18.37 -2.14 -2.96
CA LEU A 36 18.53 -0.80 -2.39
C LEU A 36 19.69 -0.76 -1.38
N ARG A 37 19.79 -1.75 -0.49
CA ARG A 37 20.92 -1.88 0.44
C ARG A 37 22.25 -2.05 -0.28
N ARG A 38 22.31 -2.88 -1.34
CA ARG A 38 23.54 -3.07 -2.12
C ARG A 38 23.97 -1.77 -2.81
N ARG A 39 23.04 -1.03 -3.39
CA ARG A 39 23.31 0.31 -3.95
C ARG A 39 23.86 1.24 -2.86
N ALA A 40 23.20 1.31 -1.71
CA ALA A 40 23.66 2.14 -0.60
C ALA A 40 25.07 1.80 -0.13
N ALA A 41 25.40 0.51 0.00
CA ALA A 41 26.75 0.07 0.35
C ALA A 41 27.79 0.44 -0.72
N ALA A 42 27.46 0.24 -2.00
CA ALA A 42 28.33 0.61 -3.11
C ALA A 42 28.59 2.12 -3.15
N PHE A 43 27.55 2.95 -2.91
CA PHE A 43 27.72 4.40 -2.80
C PHE A 43 28.54 4.81 -1.58
N GLY A 44 28.35 4.14 -0.43
CA GLY A 44 29.18 4.37 0.75
C GLY A 44 30.66 4.08 0.49
N ALA A 45 30.95 2.94 -0.15
CA ALA A 45 32.32 2.58 -0.55
C ALA A 45 32.90 3.58 -1.57
N LEU A 46 32.11 3.98 -2.57
CA LEU A 46 32.51 4.98 -3.55
C LEU A 46 32.82 6.33 -2.89
N ALA A 47 31.98 6.79 -1.96
CA ALA A 47 32.21 8.03 -1.23
C ALA A 47 33.50 7.99 -0.41
N LEU A 48 33.78 6.87 0.28
CA LEU A 48 35.04 6.68 1.01
C LEU A 48 36.26 6.67 0.08
N ALA A 49 36.19 5.97 -1.05
CA ALA A 49 37.24 5.94 -2.04
C ALA A 49 37.52 7.35 -2.61
N TRP A 50 36.46 8.11 -2.87
CA TRP A 50 36.57 9.48 -3.36
C TRP A 50 37.18 10.42 -2.32
N LEU A 51 36.78 10.32 -1.04
CA LEU A 51 37.37 11.07 0.05
C LEU A 51 38.87 10.77 0.21
N ALA A 52 39.26 9.50 0.09
CA ALA A 52 40.67 9.10 0.13
C ALA A 52 41.47 9.68 -1.06
N ALA A 53 40.91 9.64 -2.28
CA ALA A 53 41.54 10.22 -3.47
C ALA A 53 41.64 11.75 -3.38
N ALA A 54 40.60 12.42 -2.90
CA ALA A 54 40.60 13.87 -2.78
C ALA A 54 41.52 14.36 -1.64
N ALA A 55 41.66 13.60 -0.56
CA ALA A 55 42.67 13.84 0.47
C ALA A 55 44.11 13.74 -0.08
N TRP A 56 44.34 12.86 -1.06
CA TRP A 56 45.62 12.73 -1.75
C TRP A 56 45.92 13.90 -2.71
N ILE A 57 44.91 14.39 -3.42
CA ILE A 57 45.07 15.44 -4.45
C ILE A 57 45.07 16.86 -3.85
N GLY A 58 44.35 17.09 -2.75
CA GLY A 58 44.39 18.33 -1.99
C GLY A 58 43.01 18.88 -1.60
N HIS A 59 43.02 19.76 -0.59
CA HIS A 59 41.84 20.30 0.08
C HIS A 59 40.78 21.03 -0.80
N PRO A 60 41.11 21.74 -1.90
CA PRO A 60 40.07 22.44 -2.67
C PRO A 60 39.16 21.47 -3.45
N LEU A 61 39.66 20.30 -3.85
CA LEU A 61 38.88 19.30 -4.58
C LEU A 61 37.83 18.62 -3.68
N LEU A 62 38.15 18.45 -2.38
CA LEU A 62 37.23 17.95 -1.36
C LEU A 62 35.99 18.84 -1.23
N TRP A 63 36.17 20.17 -1.21
CA TRP A 63 35.06 21.12 -1.06
C TRP A 63 34.12 21.14 -2.26
N ALA A 64 34.63 20.94 -3.47
CA ALA A 64 33.81 20.94 -4.68
C ALA A 64 32.92 19.70 -4.81
N ALA A 65 33.39 18.53 -4.37
CA ALA A 65 32.68 17.26 -4.53
C ALA A 65 31.81 16.86 -3.33
N ALA A 66 32.12 17.37 -2.12
CA ALA A 66 31.36 17.08 -0.91
C ALA A 66 29.84 17.33 -1.03
N PRO A 67 29.34 18.43 -1.67
CA PRO A 67 27.90 18.68 -1.79
C PRO A 67 27.19 17.62 -2.63
N ALA A 68 27.79 17.18 -3.74
CA ALA A 68 27.20 16.17 -4.61
C ALA A 68 27.13 14.81 -3.92
N LEU A 69 28.20 14.42 -3.21
CA LEU A 69 28.24 13.19 -2.42
C LEU A 69 27.22 13.23 -1.27
N ALA A 70 27.09 14.36 -0.58
CA ALA A 70 26.10 14.56 0.47
C ALA A 70 24.67 14.46 -0.07
N ALA A 71 24.37 15.08 -1.21
CA ALA A 71 23.04 15.01 -1.84
C ALA A 71 22.64 13.58 -2.22
N VAL A 72 23.56 12.82 -2.85
CA VAL A 72 23.34 11.41 -3.19
C VAL A 72 23.18 10.55 -1.94
N GLY A 73 24.00 10.77 -0.92
CA GLY A 73 23.90 10.07 0.37
C GLY A 73 22.56 10.34 1.07
N VAL A 74 22.10 11.59 1.09
CA VAL A 74 20.79 11.98 1.64
C VAL A 74 19.67 11.32 0.85
N PHE A 75 19.71 11.34 -0.49
CA PHE A 75 18.70 10.68 -1.32
C PHE A 75 18.58 9.19 -1.02
N ILE A 76 19.72 8.48 -0.96
CA ILE A 76 19.74 7.05 -0.63
C ILE A 76 19.26 6.79 0.80
N GLY A 77 19.69 7.62 1.76
CA GLY A 77 19.24 7.54 3.15
C GLY A 77 17.73 7.73 3.29
N LEU A 78 17.16 8.67 2.54
CA LEU A 78 15.72 8.88 2.46
C LEU A 78 15.00 7.69 1.84
N GLN A 79 15.53 7.09 0.77
CA GLN A 79 14.94 5.90 0.16
C GLN A 79 14.97 4.68 1.09
N LEU A 80 16.04 4.52 1.89
CA LEU A 80 16.15 3.44 2.89
C LEU A 80 15.19 3.62 4.08
N ARG A 81 14.86 4.87 4.44
CA ARG A 81 13.92 5.22 5.50
C ARG A 81 12.48 5.35 5.01
N GLY A 82 12.29 5.54 3.71
CA GLY A 82 10.99 5.69 3.08
C GLY A 82 10.18 4.40 3.18
N ARG A 83 8.85 4.53 3.11
CA ARG A 83 7.96 3.38 3.04
C ARG A 83 8.08 2.69 1.67
N PRO A 84 8.03 1.35 1.59
CA PRO A 84 7.77 0.69 0.32
C PRO A 84 6.49 1.30 -0.25
N GLY A 85 6.63 1.92 -1.42
CA GLY A 85 5.73 2.97 -1.91
C GLY A 85 4.26 2.56 -2.07
N ARG A 86 3.47 3.56 -2.46
CA ARG A 86 2.05 3.46 -2.83
C ARG A 86 1.73 2.24 -3.70
N ASP A 87 2.66 1.86 -4.57
CA ASP A 87 2.59 0.73 -5.48
C ASP A 87 2.33 -0.61 -4.78
N TYR A 88 2.95 -0.86 -3.62
CA TYR A 88 2.73 -2.11 -2.87
C TYR A 88 1.34 -2.14 -2.24
N ALA A 89 0.88 -1.00 -1.73
CA ALA A 89 -0.46 -0.91 -1.15
C ALA A 89 -1.55 -1.01 -2.24
N GLU A 90 -1.29 -0.51 -3.46
CA GLU A 90 -2.18 -0.68 -4.61
C GLU A 90 -2.19 -2.11 -5.13
N ALA A 91 -1.02 -2.77 -5.21
CA ALA A 91 -0.92 -4.17 -5.57
C ALA A 91 -1.64 -5.08 -4.55
N LEU A 92 -1.49 -4.80 -3.25
CA LEU A 92 -2.23 -5.52 -2.21
C LEU A 92 -3.74 -5.34 -2.35
N ARG A 93 -4.21 -4.12 -2.63
CA ARG A 93 -5.64 -3.88 -2.92
C ARG A 93 -6.12 -4.71 -4.11
N ALA A 94 -5.37 -4.72 -5.21
CA ALA A 94 -5.75 -5.46 -6.41
C ALA A 94 -5.78 -6.98 -6.21
N ILE A 95 -4.91 -7.52 -5.35
CA ILE A 95 -4.86 -8.96 -5.04
C ILE A 95 -5.97 -9.36 -4.06
N VAL A 96 -6.18 -8.55 -3.01
CA VAL A 96 -6.99 -8.93 -1.85
C VAL A 96 -8.46 -8.51 -1.98
N LEU A 97 -8.73 -7.29 -2.46
CA LEU A 97 -10.07 -6.73 -2.41
C LEU A 97 -11.08 -7.44 -3.31
N PRO A 98 -10.78 -7.80 -4.57
CA PRO A 98 -11.75 -8.49 -5.41
C PRO A 98 -12.28 -9.81 -4.80
N PRO A 99 -11.43 -10.79 -4.41
CA PRO A 99 -11.95 -12.03 -3.83
C PRO A 99 -12.61 -11.82 -2.47
N LEU A 100 -12.17 -10.84 -1.68
CA LEU A 100 -12.79 -10.51 -0.40
C LEU A 100 -14.20 -9.92 -0.60
N CYS A 101 -14.36 -9.04 -1.58
CA CYS A 101 -15.64 -8.41 -1.91
C CYS A 101 -16.64 -9.43 -2.47
N ASP A 102 -16.19 -10.35 -3.32
CA ASP A 102 -16.99 -11.45 -3.86
C ASP A 102 -17.51 -12.35 -2.72
N LEU A 103 -16.61 -12.80 -1.84
CA LEU A 103 -16.93 -13.69 -0.71
C LEU A 103 -17.76 -13.01 0.39
N ALA A 104 -17.63 -11.69 0.56
CA ALA A 104 -18.43 -10.91 1.51
C ALA A 104 -19.87 -10.62 1.02
N GLY A 105 -20.31 -11.28 -0.06
CA GLY A 105 -21.65 -11.14 -0.62
C GLY A 105 -21.77 -10.01 -1.65
N GLY A 106 -20.77 -9.88 -2.53
CA GLY A 106 -20.84 -9.00 -3.71
C GLY A 106 -20.68 -7.51 -3.42
N TRP A 107 -19.84 -7.16 -2.45
CA TRP A 107 -19.46 -5.75 -2.24
C TRP A 107 -18.73 -5.20 -3.48
N ARG A 108 -18.86 -3.91 -3.75
CA ARG A 108 -18.10 -3.21 -4.78
C ARG A 108 -17.09 -2.29 -4.11
N HIS A 109 -15.83 -2.43 -4.50
CA HIS A 109 -14.76 -1.54 -4.06
C HIS A 109 -14.53 -0.46 -5.11
N GLU A 110 -14.50 0.79 -4.65
CA GLU A 110 -14.09 1.94 -5.45
C GLU A 110 -13.11 2.79 -4.66
N ARG A 111 -12.19 3.46 -5.37
CA ARG A 111 -11.25 4.39 -4.75
C ARG A 111 -11.55 5.82 -5.19
N VAL A 112 -12.13 6.61 -4.29
CA VAL A 112 -12.55 8.00 -4.56
C VAL A 112 -11.64 8.95 -3.80
N ALA A 113 -10.97 9.87 -4.52
CA ALA A 113 -10.03 10.85 -3.94
C ALA A 113 -8.97 10.22 -3.00
N GLY A 114 -8.52 9.01 -3.31
CA GLY A 114 -7.53 8.28 -2.52
C GLY A 114 -8.08 7.48 -1.33
N ARG A 115 -9.38 7.58 -1.03
CA ARG A 115 -10.08 6.81 0.01
C ARG A 115 -10.68 5.55 -0.57
N ASP A 116 -10.63 4.47 0.21
CA ASP A 116 -11.26 3.20 -0.13
C ASP A 116 -12.75 3.24 0.29
N VAL A 117 -13.65 2.97 -0.65
CA VAL A 117 -15.10 2.98 -0.46
C VAL A 117 -15.65 1.62 -0.86
N PHE A 118 -16.46 1.02 0.01
CA PHE A 118 -17.14 -0.25 -0.25
C PHE A 118 -18.64 0.00 -0.31
N SER A 119 -19.31 -0.50 -1.35
CA SER A 119 -20.74 -0.33 -1.53
C SER A 119 -21.44 -1.65 -1.84
N ARG A 120 -22.65 -1.83 -1.34
CA ARG A 120 -23.51 -2.99 -1.64
C ARG A 120 -24.98 -2.57 -1.50
N GLY A 121 -25.66 -2.40 -2.64
CA GLY A 121 -26.98 -1.78 -2.65
C GLY A 121 -26.91 -0.38 -2.05
N ASP A 122 -27.77 -0.09 -1.07
CA ASP A 122 -27.75 1.19 -0.35
C ASP A 122 -26.66 1.26 0.74
N ALA A 123 -26.05 0.12 1.11
CA ALA A 123 -25.00 0.11 2.13
C ALA A 123 -23.68 0.67 1.58
N ARG A 124 -23.06 1.56 2.37
CA ARG A 124 -21.76 2.15 2.08
C ARG A 124 -20.89 2.10 3.32
N LEU A 125 -19.66 1.63 3.15
CA LEU A 125 -18.64 1.57 4.19
C LEU A 125 -17.38 2.28 3.70
N GLU A 126 -16.88 3.20 4.53
CA GLU A 126 -15.60 3.87 4.32
C GLU A 126 -14.70 3.58 5.51
N PRO A 127 -13.66 2.76 5.35
CA PRO A 127 -12.69 2.52 6.41
C PRO A 127 -11.99 3.82 6.81
N SER A 128 -11.97 4.10 8.12
CA SER A 128 -11.27 5.26 8.67
C SER A 128 -9.74 5.10 8.74
N TRP A 129 -9.24 3.90 8.42
CA TRP A 129 -7.82 3.56 8.44
C TRP A 129 -7.28 3.31 7.02
N PRO A 130 -5.97 3.51 6.79
CA PRO A 130 -5.38 3.25 5.49
C PRO A 130 -5.20 1.74 5.27
N LEU A 131 -5.98 1.16 4.36
CA LEU A 131 -5.87 -0.27 4.02
C LEU A 131 -4.51 -0.63 3.41
N PHE A 132 -3.94 -1.72 3.90
CA PHE A 132 -2.70 -2.35 3.44
C PHE A 132 -1.49 -1.41 3.48
N ALA A 133 -1.47 -0.48 4.44
CA ALA A 133 -0.40 0.47 4.61
C ALA A 133 0.84 -0.18 5.23
N LEU A 134 1.92 -0.27 4.46
CA LEU A 134 3.20 -0.75 4.97
C LEU A 134 3.93 0.39 5.69
N PRO A 135 4.25 0.24 7.00
CA PRO A 135 4.88 1.31 7.77
C PRO A 135 6.37 1.47 7.45
N ASP A 136 7.04 0.40 7.03
CA ASP A 136 8.44 0.35 6.62
C ASP A 136 8.75 -0.86 5.71
N TRP A 137 10.01 -0.96 5.25
CA TRP A 137 10.50 -2.08 4.43
C TRP A 137 10.65 -3.40 5.19
N ARG A 138 10.61 -3.38 6.53
CA ARG A 138 10.93 -4.53 7.39
C ARG A 138 9.68 -5.28 7.82
N THR A 139 8.54 -4.62 7.86
CA THR A 139 7.27 -5.17 8.33
C THR A 139 6.75 -6.22 7.36
N PRO A 140 6.69 -7.52 7.68
CA PRO A 140 6.24 -8.55 6.74
C PRO A 140 4.82 -8.28 6.19
N ILE A 141 4.62 -8.45 4.88
CA ILE A 141 3.33 -8.24 4.19
C ILE A 141 2.26 -9.24 4.65
N PRO A 142 2.50 -10.56 4.70
CA PRO A 142 1.42 -11.53 4.97
C PRO A 142 0.64 -11.28 6.27
N PRO A 143 1.27 -11.09 7.45
CA PRO A 143 0.51 -10.89 8.69
C PRO A 143 -0.25 -9.56 8.71
N LEU A 144 0.29 -8.51 8.08
CA LEU A 144 -0.39 -7.22 7.98
C LEU A 144 -1.62 -7.30 7.07
N ALA A 145 -1.46 -7.93 5.90
CA ALA A 145 -2.55 -8.12 4.96
C ALA A 145 -3.68 -8.97 5.56
N LEU A 146 -3.35 -10.04 6.29
CA LEU A 146 -4.34 -10.87 6.98
C LEU A 146 -5.09 -10.10 8.07
N ALA A 147 -4.40 -9.32 8.90
CA ALA A 147 -5.05 -8.50 9.93
C ALA A 147 -6.01 -7.47 9.32
N ASP A 148 -5.63 -6.84 8.20
CA ASP A 148 -6.50 -5.92 7.47
C ASP A 148 -7.68 -6.63 6.80
N ILE A 149 -7.48 -7.84 6.26
CA ILE A 149 -8.55 -8.69 5.72
C ILE A 149 -9.58 -9.00 6.80
N ASP A 150 -9.14 -9.46 7.98
CA ASP A 150 -10.03 -9.85 9.06
C ASP A 150 -10.84 -8.65 9.57
N ARG A 151 -10.17 -7.50 9.74
CA ARG A 151 -10.81 -6.25 10.17
C ARG A 151 -11.81 -5.75 9.14
N LEU A 152 -11.45 -5.78 7.86
CA LEU A 152 -12.34 -5.36 6.78
C LEU A 152 -13.55 -6.30 6.67
N ARG A 153 -13.35 -7.62 6.75
CA ARG A 153 -14.44 -8.60 6.73
C ARG A 153 -15.43 -8.38 7.87
N ALA A 154 -14.93 -8.18 9.09
CA ALA A 154 -15.76 -7.88 10.25
C ALA A 154 -16.57 -6.58 10.06
N SER A 155 -15.97 -5.57 9.41
CA SER A 155 -16.63 -4.30 9.12
C SER A 155 -17.70 -4.43 8.03
N LEU A 156 -17.44 -5.22 6.99
CA LEU A 156 -18.42 -5.50 5.92
C LEU A 156 -19.59 -6.36 6.41
N ALA A 157 -19.34 -7.27 7.35
CA ALA A 157 -20.38 -8.09 7.97
C ALA A 157 -21.30 -7.28 8.89
N THR A 158 -20.76 -6.29 9.60
CA THR A 158 -21.51 -5.45 10.54
C THR A 158 -22.05 -4.16 9.93
N ALA A 159 -21.71 -3.86 8.68
CA ALA A 159 -22.21 -2.69 7.97
C ALA A 159 -23.75 -2.77 7.82
N ALA A 160 -24.45 -2.03 8.68
CA ALA A 160 -25.89 -1.89 8.62
C ALA A 160 -26.32 -1.22 7.30
N THR A 161 -27.44 -1.69 6.75
CA THR A 161 -28.17 -0.97 5.69
C THR A 161 -28.49 0.43 6.23
N PRO A 162 -28.03 1.52 5.60
CA PRO A 162 -28.16 2.84 6.18
C PRO A 162 -29.63 3.24 6.31
N THR A 163 -29.97 3.78 7.48
CA THR A 163 -31.29 4.35 7.80
C THR A 163 -31.44 5.79 7.32
N TYR A 164 -30.44 6.36 6.64
CA TYR A 164 -30.50 7.75 6.16
C TYR A 164 -30.67 7.81 4.64
N PRO A 165 -31.63 8.62 4.14
CA PRO A 165 -31.85 8.76 2.71
C PRO A 165 -30.60 9.37 2.06
N ALA A 166 -30.28 8.86 0.87
CA ALA A 166 -29.25 9.42 0.01
C ALA A 166 -29.43 10.94 -0.13
N PRO A 167 -28.36 11.74 -0.21
CA PRO A 167 -28.50 13.10 -0.70
C PRO A 167 -29.12 13.00 -2.09
N THR A 168 -30.34 13.51 -2.23
CA THR A 168 -30.99 13.75 -3.52
C THR A 168 -29.98 14.47 -4.38
N ARG A 169 -29.50 13.81 -5.45
CA ARG A 169 -28.93 14.55 -6.58
C ARG A 169 -30.04 15.49 -7.04
N GLU A 170 -29.92 16.77 -6.72
CA GLU A 170 -30.73 17.81 -7.34
C GLU A 170 -30.55 17.67 -8.86
N PRO A 171 -31.62 17.41 -9.62
CA PRO A 171 -31.58 17.51 -11.06
C PRO A 171 -31.78 18.98 -11.40
N GLU A 172 -30.76 19.82 -11.21
CA GLU A 172 -30.83 21.21 -11.66
C GLU A 172 -29.58 21.61 -12.43
N ARG A 173 -29.54 21.19 -13.71
CA ARG A 173 -29.04 21.97 -14.85
C ARG A 173 -29.18 21.19 -16.15
N GLU A 174 -30.41 20.99 -16.58
CA GLU A 174 -30.69 20.79 -18.01
C GLU A 174 -32.01 21.48 -18.36
N ALA A 175 -31.97 22.81 -18.49
CA ALA A 175 -32.92 23.62 -19.29
C ALA A 175 -32.58 25.12 -19.17
N ARG A 176 -31.59 25.59 -19.95
CA ARG A 176 -31.53 26.96 -20.51
C ARG A 176 -30.29 27.13 -21.38
N VAL A 177 -30.32 26.52 -22.57
CA VAL A 177 -29.69 27.09 -23.78
C VAL A 177 -30.67 26.88 -24.92
N ILE A 178 -31.78 27.62 -24.87
CA ILE A 178 -32.49 28.05 -26.07
C ILE A 178 -32.71 29.55 -25.88
N SER A 179 -31.81 30.33 -26.47
CA SER A 179 -32.03 31.70 -26.94
C SER A 179 -30.86 32.07 -27.84
#